data_AF-A0ABD3ES56-F1
#
_entry.id   AF-A0ABD3ES56-F1
#
_cell.length_a   1.000
_cell.length_b   1.000
_cell.length_c   1.000
_cell.angle_alpha   90.00
_cell.angle_beta   90.00
_cell.angle_gamma   90.00
#
_symmetry.space_group_name_H-M   'P 1'
#
loop_
_entity.id
_entity.type
_entity.pdbx_description
1 polymer ?
#
loop_
_entity_poly.entity_id
_entity_poly.type
_entity_poly.pdbx_seq_one_letter_code
_entity_poly.pdbx_strand_id
1 'polypeptide(L)'
;MELEQKYYSAAGQHNDTAAETGGFAQGGGPWEDIATEAFFSLTIDPSTKQEFVDRRDGDPRDNVLVETLEILLLQQRTSSSKEATSITFRDQIAALEPDATTNGDALAINKNQMIRALQYTFRKLRRAGLLFLEDDEADLHILLSFESVMKPALLHVLQDHSLGRSIAEIADAILIQERFKFVPLRWIETSLEYLLASRLVVQREESRLFFIRQKN
;
A
#
# COMPACT_ATOMS: atom_id res chain seq x y z
N MET A 1 34.03 -6.33 -23.46
CA MET A 1 33.77 -4.92 -23.13
C MET A 1 32.68 -4.93 -22.08
N GLU A 2 33.09 -4.91 -20.82
CA GLU A 2 32.25 -4.89 -19.62
C GLU A 2 32.23 -3.44 -19.12
N LEU A 3 31.04 -2.90 -18.88
CA LEU A 3 30.86 -1.57 -18.31
C LEU A 3 29.97 -1.66 -17.06
N GLU A 4 30.66 -1.69 -15.93
CA GLU A 4 30.39 -0.90 -14.71
C GLU A 4 29.07 -1.11 -13.96
N GLN A 5 29.03 -2.21 -13.20
CA GLN A 5 28.35 -2.26 -11.90
C GLN A 5 29.20 -1.54 -10.84
N LYS A 6 28.85 -0.30 -10.51
CA LYS A 6 29.25 0.35 -9.26
C LYS A 6 28.15 1.33 -8.87
N TYR A 7 27.44 1.07 -7.77
CA TYR A 7 27.15 2.07 -6.75
C TYR A 7 26.48 1.41 -5.52
N TYR A 8 27.28 1.38 -4.44
CA TYR A 8 26.91 1.24 -3.03
C TYR A 8 26.55 -0.13 -2.42
N SER A 9 27.59 -0.91 -2.15
CA SER A 9 27.75 -1.56 -0.84
C SER A 9 28.50 -0.61 0.10
N ALA A 10 27.92 -0.27 1.25
CA ALA A 10 28.65 0.30 2.38
C ALA A 10 27.99 -0.16 3.69
N ALA A 11 28.70 -1.09 4.33
CA ALA A 11 28.82 -1.41 5.76
C ALA A 11 27.65 -1.17 6.72
N GLY A 12 27.27 -2.25 7.41
CA GLY A 12 26.39 -2.20 8.57
C GLY A 12 27.02 -1.52 9.78
N GLN A 13 26.13 -1.09 10.66
CA GLN A 13 26.40 -0.87 12.07
C GLN A 13 25.31 -1.58 12.87
N HIS A 14 25.73 -2.58 13.63
CA HIS A 14 25.02 -3.10 14.78
C HIS A 14 24.73 -1.94 15.76
N ASN A 15 23.51 -1.87 16.28
CA ASN A 15 23.23 -1.31 17.59
C ASN A 15 22.27 -2.25 18.30
N ASP A 16 22.79 -2.92 19.33
CA ASP A 16 21.99 -3.56 20.37
C ASP A 16 21.44 -2.47 21.30
N THR A 17 20.12 -2.37 21.42
CA THR A 17 19.51 -1.82 22.65
C THR A 17 18.10 -2.35 22.89
N ALA A 18 17.98 -3.07 24.01
CA ALA A 18 16.90 -3.14 24.98
C ALA A 18 15.43 -3.32 24.53
N ALA A 19 14.87 -4.42 25.01
CA ALA A 19 13.44 -4.64 25.14
C ALA A 19 12.81 -3.61 26.10
N GLU A 20 11.87 -2.82 25.58
CA GLU A 20 10.83 -2.16 26.39
C GLU A 20 9.46 -2.48 25.80
N THR A 21 8.71 -3.24 26.58
CA THR A 21 7.26 -3.43 26.44
C THR A 21 6.53 -2.14 26.83
N GLY A 22 5.66 -1.65 25.94
CA GLY A 22 4.54 -0.77 26.31
C GLY A 22 4.53 0.60 25.63
N GLY A 23 3.77 0.71 24.54
CA GLY A 23 3.39 1.99 23.93
C GLY A 23 3.19 1.85 22.43
N PHE A 24 1.94 1.82 21.96
CA PHE A 24 1.62 1.98 20.54
C PHE A 24 2.06 3.39 20.11
N ALA A 25 3.30 3.53 19.61
CA ALA A 25 3.81 4.80 19.11
C ALA A 25 3.21 5.07 17.73
N GLN A 26 2.19 5.94 17.70
CA GLN A 26 1.82 6.74 16.53
C GLN A 26 3.06 7.49 16.05
N GLY A 27 3.50 7.23 14.81
CA GLY A 27 4.74 7.79 14.29
C GLY A 27 4.88 7.60 12.79
N GLY A 28 3.81 7.86 12.04
CA GLY A 28 3.88 8.12 10.60
C GLY A 28 4.01 9.63 10.37
N GLY A 29 4.58 10.04 9.23
CA GLY A 29 4.30 11.37 8.72
C GLY A 29 2.86 11.43 8.17
N PRO A 30 2.35 12.62 7.81
CA PRO A 30 0.96 12.77 7.36
C PRO A 30 0.62 11.92 6.12
N TRP A 31 1.59 11.63 5.26
CA TRP A 31 1.40 10.72 4.12
C TRP A 31 1.18 9.28 4.56
N GLU A 32 1.99 8.82 5.52
CA GLU A 32 1.95 7.46 6.01
C GLU A 32 0.62 7.16 6.73
N ASP A 33 0.03 8.16 7.38
CA ASP A 33 -1.27 8.05 8.03
C ASP A 33 -2.40 7.93 6.99
N ILE A 34 -2.39 8.79 5.95
CA ILE A 34 -3.32 8.68 4.81
C ILE A 34 -3.19 7.31 4.14
N ALA A 35 -1.97 6.85 3.90
CA ALA A 35 -1.74 5.56 3.25
C ALA A 35 -2.25 4.39 4.11
N THR A 36 -2.06 4.47 5.43
CA THR A 36 -2.53 3.44 6.37
C THR A 36 -4.05 3.40 6.38
N GLU A 37 -4.71 4.55 6.45
CA GLU A 37 -6.18 4.63 6.40
C GLU A 37 -6.72 4.10 5.07
N ALA A 38 -6.12 4.51 3.95
CA ALA A 38 -6.50 4.05 2.62
C ALA A 38 -6.40 2.51 2.49
N PHE A 39 -5.34 1.92 3.05
CA PHE A 39 -5.13 0.47 3.01
C PHE A 39 -6.19 -0.30 3.83
N PHE A 40 -6.49 0.14 5.05
CA PHE A 40 -7.37 -0.59 5.96
C PHE A 40 -8.87 -0.29 5.77
N SER A 41 -9.19 0.96 5.44
CA SER A 41 -10.57 1.46 5.47
C SER A 41 -11.12 1.84 4.09
N LEU A 42 -10.25 1.89 3.06
CA LEU A 42 -10.59 2.42 1.73
C LEU A 42 -11.17 3.86 1.79
N THR A 43 -10.70 4.65 2.76
CA THR A 43 -11.09 6.05 2.99
C THR A 43 -9.87 6.92 3.19
N ILE A 44 -10.08 8.23 3.14
CA ILE A 44 -9.12 9.25 3.55
C ILE A 44 -9.89 10.25 4.41
N ASP A 45 -9.39 10.52 5.61
CA ASP A 45 -9.95 11.56 6.48
C ASP A 45 -9.78 12.94 5.82
N PRO A 46 -10.86 13.73 5.69
CA PRO A 46 -10.79 15.06 5.07
C PRO A 46 -9.82 16.01 5.78
N SER A 47 -9.68 15.90 7.10
CA SER A 47 -8.81 16.77 7.90
C SER A 47 -7.35 16.41 7.64
N THR A 48 -7.01 15.12 7.70
CA THR A 48 -5.65 14.64 7.40
C THR A 48 -5.26 14.94 5.95
N LYS A 49 -6.19 14.80 5.00
CA LYS A 49 -6.00 15.25 3.61
C LYS A 49 -5.66 16.74 3.53
N GLN A 50 -6.45 17.58 4.18
CA GLN A 50 -6.25 19.04 4.14
C GLN A 50 -4.90 19.42 4.75
N GLU A 51 -4.55 18.85 5.91
CA GLU A 51 -3.26 19.05 6.56
C GLU A 51 -2.08 18.59 5.70
N PHE A 52 -2.22 17.46 5.00
CA PHE A 52 -1.19 16.96 4.11
C PHE A 52 -0.99 17.87 2.89
N VAL A 53 -2.06 18.39 2.31
CA VAL A 53 -2.03 19.26 1.13
C VAL A 53 -1.53 20.68 1.46
N ASP A 54 -1.98 21.25 2.57
CA ASP A 54 -1.69 22.65 2.94
C ASP A 54 -0.34 22.84 3.62
N ARG A 55 0.42 21.75 3.82
CA ARG A 55 1.71 21.83 4.50
C ARG A 55 2.67 22.72 3.72
N ARG A 56 3.43 23.54 4.44
CA ARG A 56 4.34 24.55 3.85
C ARG A 56 5.40 23.96 2.91
N ASP A 57 5.83 22.73 3.19
CA ASP A 57 6.83 22.00 2.39
C ASP A 57 6.16 20.93 1.49
N GLY A 58 4.92 21.17 1.05
CA GLY A 58 4.17 20.27 0.17
C GLY A 58 4.76 20.18 -1.23
N ASP A 59 4.74 18.99 -1.83
CA ASP A 59 5.05 18.86 -3.25
C ASP A 59 3.82 19.29 -4.05
N PRO A 60 3.93 20.12 -5.11
CA PRO A 60 2.79 20.53 -5.92
C PRO A 60 1.97 19.37 -6.51
N ARG A 61 2.57 18.17 -6.61
CA ARG A 61 1.93 16.95 -7.12
C ARG A 61 1.16 16.17 -6.04
N ASP A 62 1.25 16.58 -4.77
CA ASP A 62 0.58 15.88 -3.67
C ASP A 62 -0.95 15.99 -3.76
N ASN A 63 -1.48 17.05 -4.38
CA ASN A 63 -2.92 17.15 -4.70
C ASN A 63 -3.34 16.04 -5.66
N VAL A 64 -2.60 15.90 -6.77
CA VAL A 64 -2.85 14.87 -7.78
C VAL A 64 -2.72 13.46 -7.17
N LEU A 65 -1.76 13.26 -6.26
CA LEU A 65 -1.60 12.01 -5.53
C LEU A 65 -2.84 11.65 -4.72
N VAL A 66 -3.34 12.57 -3.90
CA VAL A 66 -4.50 12.30 -3.03
C VAL A 66 -5.78 12.15 -3.86
N GLU A 67 -6.00 13.01 -4.85
CA GLU A 67 -7.15 12.91 -5.75
C GLU A 67 -7.17 11.58 -6.51
N THR A 68 -6.01 11.16 -7.05
CA THR A 68 -5.90 9.86 -7.71
C THR A 68 -6.24 8.74 -6.73
N LEU A 69 -5.67 8.77 -5.51
CA LEU A 69 -5.96 7.75 -4.49
C LEU A 69 -7.46 7.72 -4.16
N GLU A 70 -8.12 8.85 -3.96
CA GLU A 70 -9.57 8.91 -3.71
C GLU A 70 -10.38 8.27 -4.83
N ILE A 71 -10.02 8.51 -6.10
CA ILE A 71 -10.66 7.88 -7.25
C ILE A 71 -10.48 6.36 -7.19
N LEU A 72 -9.26 5.88 -6.92
CA LEU A 72 -8.98 4.44 -6.81
C LEU A 72 -9.76 3.79 -5.65
N LEU A 73 -9.81 4.44 -4.50
CA LEU A 73 -10.55 3.98 -3.33
C LEU A 73 -12.05 3.97 -3.59
N LEU A 74 -12.58 4.98 -4.28
CA LEU A 74 -13.97 5.00 -4.72
C LEU A 74 -14.26 3.83 -5.66
N GLN A 75 -13.43 3.62 -6.68
CA GLN A 75 -13.58 2.50 -7.62
C GLN A 75 -13.60 1.14 -6.91
N GLN A 76 -12.69 0.90 -5.96
CA GLN A 76 -12.66 -0.33 -5.16
C GLN A 76 -13.94 -0.53 -4.34
N ARG A 77 -14.47 0.54 -3.72
CA ARG A 77 -15.70 0.46 -2.91
C ARG A 77 -16.95 0.27 -3.75
N THR A 78 -17.01 0.88 -4.93
CA THR A 78 -18.17 0.76 -5.84
C THR A 78 -18.17 -0.54 -6.63
N SER A 79 -17.00 -1.14 -6.81
CA SER A 79 -16.87 -2.46 -7.40
C SER A 79 -17.51 -3.48 -6.46
N SER A 80 -18.62 -4.09 -6.84
CA SER A 80 -19.27 -5.13 -6.03
C SER A 80 -18.44 -6.43 -5.92
N SER A 81 -17.24 -6.44 -6.51
CA SER A 81 -16.30 -7.55 -6.48
C SER A 81 -15.49 -7.55 -5.19
N LYS A 82 -15.19 -8.76 -4.69
CA LYS A 82 -14.19 -8.95 -3.63
C LYS A 82 -12.76 -8.86 -4.14
N GLU A 83 -12.59 -8.74 -5.46
CA GLU A 83 -11.30 -8.64 -6.11
C GLU A 83 -10.73 -7.23 -5.98
N ALA A 84 -9.40 -7.16 -6.02
CA ALA A 84 -8.70 -5.88 -6.00
C ALA A 84 -8.89 -5.14 -7.34
N THR A 85 -9.04 -3.82 -7.27
CA THR A 85 -9.12 -2.95 -8.43
C THR A 85 -7.81 -3.01 -9.19
N SER A 86 -7.91 -3.31 -10.49
CA SER A 86 -6.81 -3.18 -11.44
C SER A 86 -6.91 -1.87 -12.21
N ILE A 87 -5.78 -1.21 -12.39
CA ILE A 87 -5.67 0.12 -13.01
C ILE A 87 -4.49 0.13 -13.96
N THR A 88 -4.67 0.70 -15.15
CA THR A 88 -3.54 1.05 -16.01
C THR A 88 -3.24 2.55 -15.95
N PHE A 89 -1.99 2.94 -16.15
CA PHE A 89 -1.61 4.35 -16.26
C PHE A 89 -2.33 5.01 -17.45
N ARG A 90 -2.58 4.24 -18.52
CA ARG A 90 -3.29 4.70 -19.71
C ARG A 90 -4.74 5.09 -19.39
N ASP A 91 -5.44 4.28 -18.60
CA ASP A 91 -6.83 4.57 -18.21
C ASP A 91 -6.92 5.86 -17.38
N GLN A 92 -5.94 6.07 -16.49
CA GLN A 92 -5.87 7.29 -15.69
C GLN A 92 -5.56 8.54 -16.54
N ILE A 93 -4.70 8.42 -17.56
CA ILE A 93 -4.51 9.52 -18.52
C ILE A 93 -5.81 9.82 -19.27
N ALA A 94 -6.49 8.79 -19.79
CA ALA A 94 -7.71 8.96 -20.58
C ALA A 94 -8.85 9.57 -19.76
N ALA A 95 -9.00 9.19 -18.48
CA ALA A 95 -9.99 9.75 -17.57
C ALA A 95 -9.76 11.23 -17.25
N LEU A 96 -8.54 11.74 -17.46
CA LEU A 96 -8.14 13.12 -17.20
C LEU A 96 -8.10 13.99 -18.46
N GLU A 97 -8.48 13.48 -19.64
CA GLU A 97 -8.60 14.28 -20.86
C GLU A 97 -10.01 14.89 -20.96
N PRO A 98 -10.22 16.19 -20.65
CA PRO A 98 -11.47 16.87 -21.00
C PRO A 98 -11.54 17.09 -22.52
N ASP A 99 -12.75 17.04 -23.08
CA ASP A 99 -13.08 17.23 -24.51
C ASP A 99 -12.25 18.37 -25.17
N ALA A 100 -11.16 17.98 -25.84
CA ALA A 100 -10.19 18.89 -26.40
C ALA A 100 -10.71 19.47 -27.73
N THR A 101 -11.27 20.68 -27.70
CA THR A 101 -11.64 21.40 -28.94
C THR A 101 -10.98 22.75 -29.17
N THR A 102 -10.07 23.28 -28.32
CA THR A 102 -9.63 24.68 -28.59
C THR A 102 -8.21 25.15 -28.27
N ASN A 103 -7.23 24.40 -27.74
CA ASN A 103 -5.91 25.01 -27.41
C ASN A 103 -4.69 24.05 -27.51
N GLY A 104 -4.12 23.83 -28.70
CA GLY A 104 -3.09 22.80 -28.95
C GLY A 104 -1.79 22.88 -28.11
N ASP A 105 -1.17 24.05 -27.96
CA ASP A 105 0.18 24.13 -27.35
C ASP A 105 0.17 24.24 -25.82
N ALA A 106 -0.76 25.03 -25.25
CA ALA A 106 -0.95 25.12 -23.81
C ALA A 106 -1.47 23.78 -23.23
N LEU A 107 -2.27 23.03 -24.00
CA LEU A 107 -2.76 21.71 -23.64
C LEU A 107 -1.63 20.67 -23.65
N ALA A 108 -0.68 20.74 -24.60
CA ALA A 108 0.46 19.81 -24.64
C ALA A 108 1.42 19.98 -23.45
N ILE A 109 1.70 21.23 -23.05
CA ILE A 109 2.52 21.52 -21.86
C ILE A 109 1.82 21.03 -20.59
N ASN A 110 0.50 21.24 -20.48
CA ASN A 110 -0.31 20.76 -19.36
C ASN A 110 -0.34 19.21 -19.31
N LYS A 111 -0.52 18.55 -20.46
CA LYS A 111 -0.49 17.09 -20.58
C LYS A 111 0.82 16.48 -20.10
N ASN A 112 1.97 17.05 -20.49
CA ASN A 112 3.28 16.56 -20.04
C ASN A 112 3.48 16.74 -18.53
N GLN A 113 3.00 17.85 -17.96
CA GLN A 113 3.04 18.06 -16.51
C GLN A 113 2.14 17.05 -15.78
N MET A 114 0.95 16.79 -16.30
CA MET A 114 0.02 15.80 -15.75
C MET A 114 0.61 14.39 -15.79
N ILE A 115 1.22 13.98 -16.92
CA ILE A 115 1.90 12.68 -17.04
C ILE A 115 2.99 12.55 -15.96
N ARG A 116 3.79 13.60 -15.75
CA ARG A 116 4.83 13.60 -14.69
C ARG A 116 4.23 13.54 -13.29
N ALA A 117 3.10 14.20 -13.06
CA ALA A 117 2.38 14.14 -11.78
C ALA A 117 1.84 12.73 -11.52
N LEU A 118 1.19 12.11 -12.49
CA LEU A 118 0.73 10.72 -12.40
C LEU A 118 1.89 9.74 -12.20
N GLN A 119 3.01 9.91 -12.91
CA GLN A 119 4.20 9.06 -12.71
C GLN A 119 4.74 9.16 -11.28
N TYR A 120 4.75 10.38 -10.73
CA TYR A 120 5.08 10.62 -9.33
C TYR A 120 4.08 9.92 -8.41
N THR A 121 2.77 10.06 -8.67
CA THR A 121 1.70 9.44 -7.90
C THR A 121 1.85 7.92 -7.85
N PHE A 122 1.91 7.24 -9.00
CA PHE A 122 2.06 5.79 -9.06
C PHE A 122 3.34 5.31 -8.36
N ARG A 123 4.45 6.05 -8.50
CA ARG A 123 5.69 5.74 -7.79
C ARG A 123 5.52 5.88 -6.27
N LYS A 124 4.86 6.94 -5.80
CA LYS A 124 4.66 7.20 -4.38
C LYS A 124 3.70 6.20 -3.74
N LEU A 125 2.64 5.82 -4.44
CA LEU A 125 1.71 4.77 -4.02
C LEU A 125 2.39 3.38 -3.95
N ARG A 126 3.20 3.01 -4.96
CA ARG A 126 3.97 1.76 -4.92
C ARG A 126 4.96 1.71 -3.76
N ARG A 127 5.69 2.81 -3.52
CA ARG A 127 6.63 2.92 -2.39
C ARG A 127 5.95 2.87 -1.02
N ALA A 128 4.70 3.32 -0.93
CA ALA A 128 3.90 3.22 0.28
C ALA A 128 3.30 1.83 0.50
N GLY A 129 3.43 0.90 -0.46
CA GLY A 129 2.80 -0.42 -0.40
C GLY A 129 1.31 -0.41 -0.72
N LEU A 130 0.80 0.63 -1.40
CA LEU A 130 -0.61 0.73 -1.83
C LEU A 130 -0.85 0.24 -3.25
N LEU A 131 0.17 0.26 -4.11
CA LEU A 131 0.09 -0.28 -5.46
C LEU A 131 1.15 -1.37 -5.66
N PHE A 132 0.76 -2.40 -6.41
CA PHE A 132 1.68 -3.38 -6.97
C PHE A 132 1.60 -3.32 -8.49
N LEU A 133 2.75 -3.31 -9.17
CA LEU A 133 2.81 -3.43 -10.62
C LEU A 133 2.85 -4.93 -10.94
N GLU A 134 1.73 -5.47 -11.44
CA GLU A 134 1.56 -6.89 -11.70
C GLU A 134 2.12 -7.29 -13.07
N ASP A 135 1.95 -6.43 -14.07
CA ASP A 135 2.43 -6.66 -15.43
C ASP A 135 3.05 -5.37 -15.98
N ASP A 136 4.38 -5.42 -16.21
CA ASP A 136 5.14 -4.31 -16.77
C ASP A 136 4.78 -4.03 -18.24
N GLU A 137 4.43 -5.05 -19.02
CA GLU A 137 4.10 -4.91 -20.45
C GLU A 137 2.70 -4.32 -20.63
N ALA A 138 1.74 -4.80 -19.84
CA ALA A 138 0.37 -4.27 -19.82
C ALA A 138 0.22 -2.99 -18.98
N ASP A 139 1.26 -2.61 -18.22
CA ASP A 139 1.23 -1.52 -17.24
C ASP A 139 0.04 -1.67 -16.27
N LEU A 140 -0.15 -2.90 -15.80
CA LEU A 140 -1.26 -3.26 -14.92
C LEU A 140 -0.85 -3.10 -13.46
N HIS A 141 -1.51 -2.19 -12.75
CA HIS A 141 -1.31 -1.98 -11.31
C HIS A 141 -2.51 -2.49 -10.53
N ILE A 142 -2.26 -3.17 -9.42
CA ILE A 142 -3.28 -3.59 -8.46
C ILE A 142 -3.24 -2.67 -7.24
N LEU A 143 -4.42 -2.18 -6.84
CA LEU A 143 -4.62 -1.53 -5.54
C LEU A 143 -4.57 -2.58 -4.41
N LEU A 144 -3.56 -2.46 -3.56
CA LEU A 144 -3.42 -3.28 -2.37
C LEU A 144 -4.27 -2.71 -1.24
N SER A 145 -5.17 -3.52 -0.72
CA SER A 145 -6.00 -3.19 0.44
C SER A 145 -6.05 -4.36 1.42
N PHE A 146 -6.44 -4.06 2.65
CA PHE A 146 -6.62 -5.08 3.68
C PHE A 146 -7.64 -6.13 3.23
N GLU A 147 -8.87 -5.71 2.92
CA GLU A 147 -9.98 -6.64 2.66
C GLU A 147 -9.79 -7.46 1.37
N SER A 148 -9.33 -6.83 0.28
CA SER A 148 -9.27 -7.49 -1.03
C SER A 148 -7.98 -8.30 -1.25
N VAL A 149 -6.87 -7.95 -0.58
CA VAL A 149 -5.55 -8.53 -0.88
C VAL A 149 -4.84 -9.11 0.34
N MET A 150 -4.64 -8.33 1.40
CA MET A 150 -3.84 -8.80 2.55
C MET A 150 -4.56 -9.86 3.38
N LYS A 151 -5.84 -9.67 3.67
CA LYS A 151 -6.69 -10.61 4.39
C LYS A 151 -6.68 -12.01 3.76
N PRO A 152 -7.01 -12.19 2.46
CA PRO A 152 -6.95 -13.52 1.86
C PRO A 152 -5.54 -14.11 1.86
N ALA A 153 -4.48 -13.30 1.67
CA ALA A 153 -3.10 -13.77 1.73
C ALA A 153 -2.72 -14.29 3.12
N LEU A 154 -3.05 -13.56 4.18
CA LEU A 154 -2.81 -13.98 5.57
C LEU A 154 -3.57 -15.25 5.92
N LEU A 155 -4.84 -15.35 5.54
CA LEU A 155 -5.63 -16.55 5.74
C LEU A 155 -5.02 -17.73 4.99
N HIS A 156 -4.56 -17.53 3.75
CA HIS A 156 -3.91 -18.59 2.98
C HIS A 156 -2.63 -19.09 3.67
N VAL A 157 -1.76 -18.19 4.15
CA VAL A 157 -0.55 -18.55 4.90
C VAL A 157 -0.86 -19.40 6.14
N LEU A 158 -1.98 -19.13 6.81
CA LEU A 158 -2.38 -19.84 8.03
C LEU A 158 -3.18 -21.12 7.77
N GLN A 159 -3.68 -21.34 6.55
CA GLN A 159 -4.65 -22.40 6.23
C GLN A 159 -4.15 -23.81 6.55
N ASP A 160 -2.88 -24.10 6.24
CA ASP A 160 -2.29 -25.43 6.41
C ASP A 160 -1.51 -25.60 7.73
N HIS A 161 -1.62 -24.62 8.65
CA HIS A 161 -0.81 -24.56 9.87
C HIS A 161 -1.69 -24.70 11.12
N SER A 162 -2.16 -25.92 11.38
CA SER A 162 -3.03 -26.22 12.53
C SER A 162 -2.39 -25.96 13.91
N LEU A 163 -1.05 -26.00 13.98
CA LEU A 163 -0.28 -25.64 15.18
C LEU A 163 -0.06 -24.13 15.32
N GLY A 164 -0.36 -23.37 14.28
CA GLY A 164 -0.17 -21.94 14.17
C GLY A 164 1.23 -21.53 13.73
N ARG A 165 1.37 -20.22 13.48
CA ARG A 165 2.62 -19.55 13.08
C ARG A 165 2.86 -18.32 13.93
N SER A 166 4.12 -18.01 14.18
CA SER A 166 4.54 -16.76 14.82
C SER A 166 4.44 -15.58 13.85
N ILE A 167 4.46 -14.35 14.37
CA ILE A 167 4.44 -13.13 13.55
C ILE A 167 5.61 -13.12 12.56
N ALA A 168 6.80 -13.53 12.99
CA ALA A 168 7.99 -13.59 12.13
C ALA A 168 7.78 -14.54 10.94
N GLU A 169 7.29 -15.75 11.18
CA GLU A 169 7.02 -16.74 10.12
C GLU A 169 5.90 -16.30 9.16
N ILE A 170 4.94 -15.52 9.65
CA ILE A 170 3.87 -14.96 8.82
C ILE A 170 4.42 -13.81 7.98
N ALA A 171 5.14 -12.88 8.59
CA ALA A 171 5.75 -11.75 7.92
C ALA A 171 6.71 -12.21 6.82
N ASP A 172 7.57 -13.19 7.10
CA ASP A 172 8.49 -13.77 6.12
C ASP A 172 7.73 -14.40 4.93
N ALA A 173 6.67 -15.16 5.22
CA ALA A 173 5.84 -15.80 4.19
C ALA A 173 5.04 -14.79 3.34
N ILE A 174 4.70 -13.63 3.88
CA ILE A 174 4.04 -12.55 3.14
C ILE A 174 5.07 -11.76 2.31
N LEU A 175 6.17 -11.31 2.93
CA LEU A 175 7.16 -10.43 2.32
C LEU A 175 8.02 -11.11 1.24
N ILE A 176 8.10 -12.44 1.22
CA ILE A 176 8.72 -13.18 0.11
C ILE A 176 7.94 -13.06 -1.20
N GLN A 177 6.64 -12.74 -1.14
CA GLN A 177 5.82 -12.53 -2.33
C GLN A 177 6.05 -11.12 -2.87
N GLU A 178 6.36 -11.01 -4.17
CA GLU A 178 6.74 -9.72 -4.78
C GLU A 178 5.70 -8.62 -4.57
N ARG A 179 4.41 -8.98 -4.58
CA ARG A 179 3.30 -8.05 -4.37
C ARG A 179 3.30 -7.35 -3.01
N PHE A 180 3.92 -7.94 -1.99
CA PHE A 180 3.92 -7.39 -0.62
C PHE A 180 5.26 -6.79 -0.22
N LYS A 181 6.25 -6.77 -1.10
CA LYS A 181 7.64 -6.37 -0.80
C LYS A 181 7.78 -4.96 -0.20
N PHE A 182 6.87 -4.04 -0.56
CA PHE A 182 6.85 -2.67 -0.05
C PHE A 182 5.83 -2.43 1.05
N VAL A 183 5.07 -3.45 1.44
CA VAL A 183 4.09 -3.31 2.53
C VAL A 183 4.83 -3.16 3.86
N PRO A 184 4.51 -2.13 4.67
CA PRO A 184 5.10 -1.97 5.99
C PRO A 184 4.80 -3.17 6.90
N LEU A 185 5.80 -3.65 7.64
CA LEU A 185 5.63 -4.76 8.60
C LEU A 185 4.48 -4.48 9.58
N ARG A 186 4.36 -3.25 10.08
CA ARG A 186 3.26 -2.81 10.94
C ARG A 186 1.88 -3.07 10.35
N TRP A 187 1.71 -2.99 9.02
CA TRP A 187 0.43 -3.28 8.39
C TRP A 187 0.11 -4.78 8.42
N ILE A 188 1.12 -5.65 8.36
CA ILE A 188 0.94 -7.09 8.55
C ILE A 188 0.50 -7.38 9.99
N GLU A 189 1.15 -6.76 10.97
CA GLU A 189 0.81 -6.90 12.40
C GLU A 189 -0.62 -6.40 12.69
N THR A 190 -0.95 -5.17 12.27
CA THR A 190 -2.31 -4.63 12.41
C THR A 190 -3.34 -5.45 11.65
N SER A 191 -3.00 -6.01 10.48
CA SER A 191 -3.90 -6.92 9.77
C SER A 191 -4.20 -8.19 10.59
N LEU A 192 -3.22 -8.75 11.30
CA LEU A 192 -3.46 -9.87 12.21
C LEU A 192 -4.37 -9.48 13.38
N GLU A 193 -4.21 -8.28 13.94
CA GLU A 193 -5.10 -7.75 14.97
C GLU A 193 -6.55 -7.63 14.47
N TYR A 194 -6.76 -7.15 13.24
CA TYR A 194 -8.08 -7.07 12.60
C TYR A 194 -8.69 -8.46 12.41
N LEU A 195 -7.88 -9.47 12.04
CA LEU A 195 -8.32 -10.86 11.91
C LEU A 195 -8.69 -11.49 13.26
N LEU A 196 -7.97 -11.16 14.33
CA LEU A 196 -8.28 -11.57 15.71
C LEU A 196 -9.61 -10.95 16.17
N ALA A 197 -9.77 -9.63 16.00
CA ALA A 197 -10.99 -8.92 16.35
C ALA A 197 -12.21 -9.47 15.59
N SER A 198 -12.01 -9.83 14.32
CA SER A 198 -13.03 -10.45 13.46
C SER A 198 -13.24 -11.96 13.72
N ARG A 199 -12.49 -12.55 14.66
CA ARG A 199 -12.54 -13.98 15.02
C ARG A 199 -12.27 -14.95 13.85
N LEU A 200 -11.54 -14.50 12.84
CA LEU A 200 -11.11 -15.33 11.70
C LEU A 200 -9.85 -16.13 12.06
N VAL A 201 -9.01 -15.55 12.93
CA VAL A 201 -7.79 -16.14 13.47
C VAL A 201 -7.90 -16.16 15.00
N VAL A 202 -7.18 -17.09 15.63
CA VAL A 202 -7.02 -17.18 17.09
C VAL A 202 -5.53 -17.09 17.41
N GLN A 203 -5.20 -16.43 18.52
CA GLN A 203 -3.86 -16.40 19.08
C GLN A 203 -3.81 -17.26 20.36
N ARG A 204 -2.84 -18.17 20.45
CA ARG A 204 -2.50 -18.82 21.73
C ARG A 204 -1.62 -17.87 22.53
N GLU A 205 -2.10 -17.40 23.69
CA GLU A 205 -1.39 -16.41 24.51
C GLU A 205 -0.01 -16.89 24.96
N GLU A 206 0.10 -18.17 25.34
CA GLU A 206 1.34 -18.77 25.87
C GLU A 206 2.47 -18.83 24.84
N SER A 207 2.13 -19.12 23.57
CA SER A 207 3.11 -19.32 22.49
C SER A 207 3.14 -18.18 21.48
N ARG A 208 2.22 -17.21 21.59
CA ARG A 208 2.00 -16.11 20.61
C ARG A 208 1.83 -16.59 19.17
N LEU A 209 1.31 -17.81 18.99
CA LEU A 209 1.08 -18.41 17.67
C LEU A 209 -0.35 -18.12 17.18
N PHE A 210 -0.47 -17.83 15.89
CA PHE A 210 -1.71 -17.51 15.19
C PHE A 210 -2.14 -18.68 14.31
N PHE A 211 -3.43 -19.04 14.31
CA PHE A 211 -4.00 -20.10 13.46
C PHE A 211 -5.46 -19.82 13.12
N ILE A 212 -5.96 -20.39 12.01
CA ILE A 212 -7.36 -20.28 11.63
C ILE A 212 -8.23 -21.04 12.62
N ARG A 213 -9.35 -20.42 13.02
CA ARG A 213 -10.36 -21.10 13.82
C ARG A 213 -11.00 -22.23 12.99
N GLN A 214 -10.72 -23.48 13.33
CA GLN A 214 -11.44 -24.61 12.77
C GLN A 214 -12.91 -24.53 13.21
N LYS A 215 -13.84 -24.59 12.25
CA LYS A 215 -15.26 -24.79 12.56
C LYS A 215 -15.42 -26.23 13.04
N ASN A 216 -15.69 -26.40 14.34
CA ASN A 216 -16.27 -27.63 14.87
C ASN A 216 -17.70 -27.79 14.37
#